data_AF-A0A0H3KTF2-F1
#
_entry.id   AF-A0A0H3KTF2-F1
#
_cell.length_a   1.000
_cell.length_b   1.000
_cell.length_c   1.000
_cell.angle_alpha   90.00
_cell.angle_beta   90.00
_cell.angle_gamma   90.00
#
_symmetry.space_group_name_H-M   'P 1'
#
loop_
_entity.id
_entity.type
_entity.pdbx_description
1 polymer ?
#
loop_
_entity_poly.entity_id
_entity_poly.type
_entity_poly.pdbx_seq_one_letter_code
_entity_poly.pdbx_strand_id
1 'polypeptide(L)'
;MAFRAMRAARPARAPARPMVNDRMMLSNLTRRIARPRRRTLAVAACMWLAAVPSLSVVAPSAAWAASDTPSSATAGSSPAASAAPAASRPHAASGASGASAASAATPASSASTASGASSASATSAATPASAASETPASEAAPTPPRRHPPLSAHEAESATARALDMRKRFAQEVTRRLNVPANEQRAYGERLQRALAAADLADLAGEYVVMVDRAPNVQALFIYFRATPANAWLLIGAAPVATGLPGQYDHFLTPLGVFHHSPDHMDFRAEGTTNENGIRGYGHRDMRIFDFGWVDGERGWGKGGKSAMRFQMHATDPDRLEPLLGIRHSKGCVRIPASLNTFLDRHGILDDDYQARVEAGKSLWVLRGDREISPIAGRYLVVIDSARKTRPAWSPLPGRGAWSKLPKGGDTAD
;
A
#
# COMPACT_ATOMS: atom_id res chain seq x y z
N MET A 1 14.57 -51.98 -66.76
CA MET A 1 15.04 -51.60 -68.11
C MET A 1 15.85 -50.32 -67.99
N ALA A 2 17.06 -50.32 -68.55
CA ALA A 2 18.03 -49.23 -68.77
C ALA A 2 18.55 -48.48 -67.52
N PHE A 3 19.81 -48.58 -67.07
CA PHE A 3 21.17 -48.42 -67.65
C PHE A 3 21.83 -47.11 -67.20
N ARG A 4 23.00 -47.26 -66.56
CA ARG A 4 24.20 -46.36 -66.57
C ARG A 4 24.08 -44.99 -65.87
N ALA A 5 25.14 -44.40 -65.30
CA ALA A 5 26.55 -44.76 -65.18
C ALA A 5 27.18 -43.97 -64.02
N MET A 6 28.23 -44.55 -63.44
CA MET A 6 29.24 -43.91 -62.59
C MET A 6 29.90 -42.70 -63.26
N ARG A 7 30.35 -41.72 -62.46
CA ARG A 7 31.74 -41.23 -62.56
C ARG A 7 32.22 -40.55 -61.28
N ALA A 8 33.46 -40.89 -60.94
CA ALA A 8 34.22 -40.49 -59.77
C ALA A 8 35.22 -39.37 -60.09
N ALA A 9 35.89 -38.90 -59.02
CA ALA A 9 37.20 -38.20 -58.96
C ALA A 9 37.18 -36.69 -59.30
N ARG A 10 37.98 -35.80 -58.70
CA ARG A 10 39.00 -35.77 -57.61
C ARG A 10 39.32 -34.26 -57.34
N PRO A 11 40.14 -33.90 -56.33
CA PRO A 11 40.18 -32.57 -55.68
C PRO A 11 41.28 -31.61 -56.18
N ALA A 12 41.17 -30.32 -55.83
CA ALA A 12 42.21 -29.29 -55.66
C ALA A 12 41.50 -28.00 -55.19
N ARG A 13 42.02 -27.02 -54.43
CA ARG A 13 43.37 -26.61 -54.01
C ARG A 13 43.19 -25.51 -52.95
N ALA A 14 44.06 -25.45 -51.92
CA ALA A 14 44.27 -24.24 -51.10
C ALA A 14 44.96 -23.13 -51.96
N PRO A 15 44.90 -21.83 -51.61
CA PRO A 15 45.72 -21.22 -50.54
C PRO A 15 44.94 -20.06 -49.81
N ALA A 16 45.40 -19.25 -48.84
CA ALA A 16 46.70 -18.88 -48.29
C ALA A 16 46.49 -18.25 -46.88
N ARG A 17 47.52 -18.29 -46.02
CA ARG A 17 47.68 -17.46 -44.80
C ARG A 17 48.19 -16.04 -45.15
N PRO A 18 48.02 -15.05 -44.25
CA PRO A 18 49.17 -14.53 -43.47
C PRO A 18 48.82 -14.31 -41.97
N MET A 19 49.67 -14.72 -41.02
CA MET A 19 50.66 -13.91 -40.24
C MET A 19 50.03 -12.71 -39.52
N VAL A 20 49.72 -12.76 -38.21
CA VAL A 20 50.62 -12.64 -37.02
C VAL A 20 51.64 -11.52 -37.14
N ASN A 21 51.40 -10.45 -36.38
CA ASN A 21 52.43 -9.77 -35.61
C ASN A 21 51.82 -9.10 -34.37
N ASP A 22 52.45 -9.41 -33.24
CA ASP A 22 52.34 -8.74 -31.94
C ASP A 22 52.51 -7.22 -32.04
N ARG A 23 51.96 -6.48 -31.05
CA ARG A 23 52.76 -5.73 -30.06
C ARG A 23 51.95 -4.62 -29.38
N MET A 24 51.83 -4.77 -28.06
CA MET A 24 51.78 -3.78 -26.96
C MET A 24 51.10 -2.42 -27.19
N MET A 25 50.17 -2.08 -26.29
CA MET A 25 50.34 -0.98 -25.32
C MET A 25 49.13 -0.94 -24.36
N LEU A 26 49.31 -1.54 -23.18
CA LEU A 26 48.49 -1.30 -21.99
C LEU A 26 48.75 0.14 -21.51
N SER A 27 47.75 1.00 -21.61
CA SER A 27 47.78 2.34 -21.02
C SER A 27 47.02 2.34 -19.71
N ASN A 28 47.80 2.39 -18.63
CA ASN A 28 47.39 2.66 -17.26
C ASN A 28 46.60 3.97 -17.18
N LEU A 29 45.34 3.92 -16.69
CA LEU A 29 44.69 5.09 -16.11
C LEU A 29 44.48 4.86 -14.60
N THR A 30 45.53 5.23 -13.86
CA THR A 30 45.51 5.51 -12.43
C THR A 30 44.47 6.61 -12.13
N ARG A 31 43.29 6.23 -11.63
CA ARG A 31 42.35 7.18 -11.03
C ARG A 31 42.76 7.45 -9.59
N ARG A 32 43.22 8.68 -9.36
CA ARG A 32 43.73 9.21 -8.09
C ARG A 32 42.72 9.00 -6.95
N ILE A 33 43.20 8.33 -5.90
CA ILE A 33 42.59 8.27 -4.58
C ILE A 33 42.68 9.66 -3.95
N ALA A 34 41.53 10.30 -3.73
CA ALA A 34 41.46 11.54 -2.97
C ALA A 34 41.65 11.23 -1.47
N ARG A 35 42.78 11.65 -0.89
CA ARG A 35 43.00 11.62 0.56
C ARG A 35 42.15 12.70 1.25
N PRO A 36 41.61 12.42 2.44
CA PRO A 36 40.79 13.36 3.20
C PRO A 36 41.65 14.47 3.81
N ARG A 37 41.23 15.73 3.63
CA ARG A 37 41.78 16.87 4.36
C ARG A 37 41.28 16.80 5.81
N ARG A 38 42.20 16.47 6.72
CA ARG A 38 42.06 16.73 8.17
C ARG A 38 41.80 18.23 8.37
N ARG A 39 40.66 18.57 8.97
CA ARG A 39 40.44 19.85 9.65
C ARG A 39 40.34 19.56 11.14
N THR A 40 41.35 20.01 11.87
CA THR A 40 41.40 20.09 13.32
C THR A 40 40.81 21.43 13.78
N LEU A 41 40.14 21.39 14.95
CA LEU A 41 39.72 22.50 15.84
C LEU A 41 38.51 23.32 15.34
N ALA A 42 37.50 23.65 16.17
CA ALA A 42 37.49 23.83 17.62
C ALA A 42 36.20 23.31 18.27
N VAL A 43 36.35 22.79 19.50
CA VAL A 43 35.28 22.51 20.45
C VAL A 43 34.81 23.85 21.03
N ALA A 44 33.55 24.21 20.82
CA ALA A 44 32.88 25.26 21.58
C ALA A 44 31.92 24.57 22.56
N ALA A 45 32.37 24.45 23.81
CA ALA A 45 31.52 24.08 24.93
C ALA A 45 30.69 25.31 25.33
N CYS A 46 29.39 25.28 25.05
CA CYS A 46 28.43 26.17 25.70
C CYS A 46 27.69 25.37 26.77
N MET A 47 28.18 25.46 28.00
CA MET A 47 27.41 25.12 29.19
C MET A 47 26.29 26.15 29.35
N TRP A 48 25.04 25.70 29.28
CA TRP A 48 23.91 26.45 29.83
C TRP A 48 23.42 25.71 31.08
N LEU A 49 23.84 26.24 32.22
CA LEU A 49 23.22 26.04 33.52
C LEU A 49 21.89 26.79 33.51
N ALA A 50 20.77 26.08 33.53
CA ALA A 50 19.48 26.64 33.90
C ALA A 50 18.98 25.89 35.13
N ALA A 51 18.90 26.64 36.22
CA ALA A 51 18.51 26.22 37.54
C ALA A 51 17.09 25.65 37.57
N VAL A 52 16.94 24.53 38.28
CA VAL A 52 15.67 23.95 38.71
C VAL A 52 15.24 24.68 39.99
N PRO A 53 14.03 25.27 40.06
CA PRO A 53 13.42 25.53 41.36
C PRO A 53 12.60 24.31 41.76
N SER A 54 13.07 23.67 42.83
CA SER A 54 12.34 22.69 43.63
C SER A 54 11.05 23.33 44.15
N LEU A 55 9.90 22.74 43.85
CA LEU A 55 8.66 23.01 44.58
C LEU A 55 8.24 21.78 45.35
N SER A 56 8.20 21.99 46.65
CA SER A 56 7.92 21.03 47.69
C SER A 56 6.52 20.45 47.61
N VAL A 57 6.48 19.18 47.97
CA VAL A 57 5.35 18.39 48.43
C VAL A 57 4.51 19.16 49.47
N VAL A 58 3.20 19.22 49.24
CA VAL A 58 2.19 19.28 50.30
C VAL A 58 1.05 18.34 49.90
N ALA A 59 0.98 17.20 50.59
CA ALA A 59 -0.24 16.41 50.69
C ALA A 59 -1.17 17.05 51.74
N PRO A 60 -2.48 16.76 51.67
CA PRO A 60 -3.12 16.27 52.86
C PRO A 60 -3.88 14.97 52.65
N SER A 61 -3.96 14.25 53.77
CA SER A 61 -4.52 12.93 54.01
C SER A 61 -5.99 12.75 53.64
N ALA A 62 -6.30 11.48 53.41
CA ALA A 62 -7.60 10.85 53.37
C ALA A 62 -8.40 10.99 54.68
N ALA A 63 -9.74 10.89 54.57
CA ALA A 63 -10.55 9.95 55.34
C ALA A 63 -12.06 10.02 55.02
N TRP A 64 -12.66 8.82 54.90
CA TRP A 64 -14.05 8.46 55.21
C TRP A 64 -15.14 8.84 54.19
N ALA A 65 -16.18 8.05 53.93
CA ALA A 65 -16.52 6.66 54.26
C ALA A 65 -17.72 6.29 53.36
N ALA A 66 -17.95 4.99 53.21
CA ALA A 66 -19.09 4.39 52.53
C ALA A 66 -20.44 4.78 53.16
N SER A 67 -21.52 4.77 52.35
CA SER A 67 -22.65 3.85 52.51
C SER A 67 -23.96 4.36 51.87
N ASP A 68 -24.54 3.45 51.10
CA ASP A 68 -25.96 3.10 51.00
C ASP A 68 -26.98 3.95 50.20
N THR A 69 -27.58 3.18 49.28
CA THR A 69 -28.77 3.36 48.44
C THR A 69 -30.09 3.40 49.25
N PRO A 70 -31.28 3.26 48.63
CA PRO A 70 -32.18 4.32 48.12
C PRO A 70 -33.51 4.38 48.91
N SER A 71 -34.35 5.40 48.70
CA SER A 71 -35.83 5.24 48.67
C SER A 71 -36.61 6.50 48.30
N SER A 72 -37.70 6.20 47.61
CA SER A 72 -38.85 6.95 47.11
C SER A 72 -39.73 7.69 48.14
N ALA A 73 -40.34 8.83 47.75
CA ALA A 73 -41.79 8.98 47.47
C ALA A 73 -42.38 10.39 47.79
N THR A 74 -43.16 10.92 46.82
CA THR A 74 -44.39 11.79 46.92
C THR A 74 -44.29 13.21 47.54
N ALA A 75 -44.97 14.28 47.10
CA ALA A 75 -46.18 14.52 46.28
C ALA A 75 -46.11 15.90 45.55
N GLY A 76 -46.70 16.07 44.35
CA GLY A 76 -47.93 16.86 44.08
C GLY A 76 -47.62 18.33 43.70
N SER A 77 -48.03 18.94 42.57
CA SER A 77 -49.33 18.91 41.89
C SER A 77 -49.26 19.44 40.44
N SER A 78 -50.11 18.91 39.55
CA SER A 78 -50.52 19.48 38.24
C SER A 78 -51.85 20.27 38.38
N PRO A 79 -52.46 20.89 37.32
CA PRO A 79 -53.12 20.21 36.17
C PRO A 79 -52.77 20.81 34.79
N ALA A 80 -52.67 20.05 33.68
CA ALA A 80 -53.70 19.45 32.77
C ALA A 80 -54.24 20.46 31.71
N ALA A 81 -54.57 20.16 30.44
CA ALA A 81 -54.79 18.92 29.68
C ALA A 81 -54.68 19.24 28.15
N SER A 82 -54.15 18.34 27.28
CA SER A 82 -54.87 17.39 26.37
C SER A 82 -55.55 18.04 25.13
N ALA A 83 -55.64 17.44 23.93
CA ALA A 83 -55.17 16.19 23.33
C ALA A 83 -55.41 16.25 21.79
N ALA A 84 -54.77 15.36 21.04
CA ALA A 84 -55.00 15.07 19.61
C ALA A 84 -56.36 14.39 19.33
N PRO A 85 -56.72 14.09 18.06
CA PRO A 85 -56.60 12.69 17.63
C PRO A 85 -56.31 12.45 16.12
N ALA A 86 -56.33 11.16 15.76
CA ALA A 86 -55.74 10.49 14.61
C ALA A 86 -56.67 10.23 13.39
N ALA A 87 -56.00 9.93 12.26
CA ALA A 87 -56.32 9.01 11.14
C ALA A 87 -57.74 8.88 10.56
N SER A 88 -57.85 9.02 9.22
CA SER A 88 -58.64 8.18 8.28
C SER A 88 -58.36 8.54 6.81
N ARG A 89 -58.16 7.51 5.95
CA ARG A 89 -58.17 7.53 4.46
C ARG A 89 -59.63 7.57 3.93
N PRO A 90 -59.93 7.41 2.62
CA PRO A 90 -59.34 7.92 1.35
C PRO A 90 -60.42 8.61 0.46
N HIS A 91 -60.07 9.27 -0.65
CA HIS A 91 -60.95 9.36 -1.84
C HIS A 91 -60.18 9.69 -3.12
N ALA A 92 -60.62 9.07 -4.21
CA ALA A 92 -60.12 9.15 -5.57
C ALA A 92 -61.02 10.03 -6.46
N ALA A 93 -60.57 10.19 -7.71
CA ALA A 93 -61.24 10.76 -8.90
C ALA A 93 -61.03 12.27 -9.13
N SER A 94 -60.97 12.82 -10.34
CA SER A 94 -60.74 12.36 -11.72
C SER A 94 -60.84 13.61 -12.59
N GLY A 95 -60.10 13.65 -13.71
CA GLY A 95 -60.39 14.51 -14.87
C GLY A 95 -59.90 15.97 -14.75
N ALA A 96 -59.54 16.66 -15.83
CA ALA A 96 -59.54 16.30 -17.24
C ALA A 96 -58.71 17.36 -18.00
N SER A 97 -57.95 16.87 -18.98
CA SER A 97 -57.89 17.38 -20.36
C SER A 97 -57.40 18.80 -20.68
N GLY A 98 -56.41 18.85 -21.57
CA GLY A 98 -56.03 20.02 -22.36
C GLY A 98 -54.89 19.66 -23.32
N ALA A 99 -55.25 19.23 -24.52
CA ALA A 99 -54.39 18.68 -25.56
C ALA A 99 -53.77 19.74 -26.50
N SER A 100 -52.89 19.22 -27.39
CA SER A 100 -52.49 19.73 -28.72
C SER A 100 -51.28 20.69 -28.75
N ALA A 101 -50.32 20.59 -29.67
CA ALA A 101 -50.06 19.65 -30.77
C ALA A 101 -48.60 19.81 -31.27
N ALA A 102 -47.93 18.67 -31.45
CA ALA A 102 -47.29 18.23 -32.70
C ALA A 102 -46.61 19.25 -33.64
N SER A 103 -45.34 18.99 -33.94
CA SER A 103 -44.81 19.05 -35.31
C SER A 103 -43.62 18.09 -35.44
N ALA A 104 -43.72 17.22 -36.45
CA ALA A 104 -42.75 16.21 -36.83
C ALA A 104 -41.75 16.77 -37.86
N ALA A 105 -40.51 16.29 -37.82
CA ALA A 105 -39.68 16.08 -39.01
C ALA A 105 -38.45 15.22 -38.66
N THR A 106 -38.40 14.03 -39.25
CA THR A 106 -37.18 13.31 -39.68
C THR A 106 -37.24 13.26 -41.23
N PRO A 107 -36.23 12.81 -42.01
CA PRO A 107 -35.02 12.05 -41.64
C PRO A 107 -33.73 12.49 -42.37
N ALA A 108 -32.58 11.90 -42.00
CA ALA A 108 -31.54 11.52 -42.96
C ALA A 108 -30.48 10.61 -42.31
N SER A 109 -30.49 9.36 -42.72
CA SER A 109 -29.46 8.35 -42.48
C SER A 109 -28.20 8.68 -43.29
N SER A 110 -27.02 8.53 -42.67
CA SER A 110 -25.76 8.36 -43.41
C SER A 110 -25.10 7.05 -42.98
N ALA A 111 -25.19 6.07 -43.88
CA ALA A 111 -24.47 4.82 -43.80
C ALA A 111 -22.98 5.07 -44.04
N SER A 112 -22.13 4.64 -43.11
CA SER A 112 -20.68 4.58 -43.32
C SER A 112 -20.31 3.17 -43.74
N THR A 113 -19.68 3.10 -44.89
CA THR A 113 -19.23 1.94 -45.66
C THR A 113 -18.23 1.07 -44.91
N ALA A 114 -18.51 -0.23 -44.86
CA ALA A 114 -17.53 -1.26 -44.57
C ALA A 114 -16.51 -1.33 -45.71
N SER A 115 -15.22 -1.34 -45.36
CA SER A 115 -14.12 -1.70 -46.26
C SER A 115 -13.35 -2.83 -45.62
N GLY A 116 -13.31 -3.97 -46.33
CA GLY A 116 -12.55 -5.15 -45.95
C GLY A 116 -11.06 -5.00 -46.28
N ALA A 117 -10.24 -5.66 -45.47
CA ALA A 117 -8.90 -6.13 -45.81
C ALA A 117 -8.62 -7.33 -44.88
N SER A 118 -8.76 -8.54 -45.38
CA SER A 118 -7.68 -9.34 -45.97
C SER A 118 -6.81 -10.02 -44.92
N SER A 119 -7.19 -11.27 -44.65
CA SER A 119 -6.36 -12.35 -44.13
C SER A 119 -5.13 -12.56 -45.01
N ALA A 120 -3.94 -12.50 -44.41
CA ALA A 120 -2.72 -13.06 -45.00
C ALA A 120 -1.90 -13.75 -43.91
N SER A 121 -1.93 -15.08 -43.98
CA SER A 121 -1.02 -15.98 -43.30
C SER A 121 0.40 -15.79 -43.84
N ALA A 122 1.39 -15.68 -42.96
CA ALA A 122 2.78 -15.91 -43.29
C ALA A 122 3.38 -16.86 -42.25
N THR A 123 3.41 -18.13 -42.62
CA THR A 123 4.22 -19.18 -42.03
C THR A 123 5.69 -18.86 -42.28
N SER A 124 6.50 -18.75 -41.22
CA SER A 124 7.95 -18.84 -41.32
C SER A 124 8.42 -19.94 -40.37
N ALA A 125 8.88 -21.03 -40.98
CA ALA A 125 9.50 -22.15 -40.30
C ALA A 125 10.87 -21.71 -39.74
N ALA A 126 11.06 -21.89 -38.44
CA ALA A 126 12.38 -21.84 -37.81
C ALA A 126 12.71 -23.25 -37.29
N THR A 127 13.87 -23.73 -37.73
CA THR A 127 14.51 -25.02 -37.44
C THR A 127 14.82 -25.17 -35.95
N PRO A 128 14.74 -26.38 -35.35
CA PRO A 128 14.89 -26.57 -33.91
C PRO A 128 16.33 -26.38 -33.45
N ALA A 129 16.58 -25.40 -32.57
CA ALA A 129 17.82 -25.27 -31.83
C ALA A 129 17.70 -25.99 -30.48
N SER A 130 18.50 -27.03 -30.36
CA SER A 130 18.93 -27.77 -29.17
C SER A 130 18.42 -27.27 -27.81
N ALA A 131 17.53 -28.05 -27.19
CA ALA A 131 17.17 -27.93 -25.79
C ALA A 131 18.39 -28.24 -24.91
N ALA A 132 19.00 -27.21 -24.33
CA ALA A 132 19.74 -27.35 -23.10
C ALA A 132 18.70 -27.41 -21.97
N SER A 133 18.69 -28.52 -21.25
CA SER A 133 17.82 -28.74 -20.09
C SER A 133 18.11 -27.71 -19.00
N GLU A 134 17.34 -26.64 -18.96
CA GLU A 134 17.14 -25.90 -17.72
C GLU A 134 16.18 -26.73 -16.85
N THR A 135 16.77 -27.45 -15.90
CA THR A 135 16.03 -28.02 -14.78
C THR A 135 15.23 -26.88 -14.14
N PRO A 136 13.88 -26.92 -14.10
CA PRO A 136 13.13 -25.89 -13.41
C PRO A 136 13.57 -25.92 -11.95
N ALA A 137 14.05 -24.79 -11.46
CA ALA A 137 14.27 -24.59 -10.04
C ALA A 137 12.94 -24.92 -9.37
N SER A 138 12.93 -26.00 -8.58
CA SER A 138 11.77 -26.41 -7.81
C SER A 138 11.29 -25.19 -7.02
N GLU A 139 10.11 -24.69 -7.38
CA GLU A 139 9.42 -23.65 -6.64
C GLU A 139 9.29 -24.17 -5.21
N ALA A 140 10.11 -23.63 -4.31
CA ALA A 140 10.12 -24.05 -2.92
C ALA A 140 8.71 -23.82 -2.37
N ALA A 141 8.16 -24.81 -1.68
CA ALA A 141 6.84 -24.68 -1.08
C ALA A 141 6.79 -23.40 -0.22
N PRO A 142 5.68 -22.64 -0.25
CA PRO A 142 5.54 -21.42 0.52
C PRO A 142 5.89 -21.67 1.99
N THR A 143 6.70 -20.80 2.59
CA THR A 143 7.05 -20.98 4.00
C THR A 143 5.81 -20.63 4.82
N PRO A 144 5.32 -21.53 5.71
CA PRO A 144 4.19 -21.18 6.56
C PRO A 144 4.55 -19.97 7.43
N PRO A 145 3.61 -19.03 7.66
CA PRO A 145 3.87 -17.84 8.47
C PRO A 145 4.39 -18.24 9.85
N ARG A 146 5.38 -17.50 10.36
CA ARG A 146 5.89 -17.71 11.72
C ARG A 146 4.77 -17.48 12.73
N ARG A 147 4.35 -18.50 13.48
CA ARG A 147 3.40 -18.29 14.57
C ARG A 147 4.12 -17.72 15.78
N HIS A 148 3.67 -16.56 16.27
CA HIS A 148 4.06 -16.06 17.57
C HIS A 148 3.25 -16.78 18.65
N PRO A 149 3.90 -17.39 19.66
CA PRO A 149 3.16 -17.89 20.81
C PRO A 149 2.46 -16.72 21.54
N PRO A 150 1.35 -16.97 22.26
CA PRO A 150 0.73 -15.96 23.10
C PRO A 150 1.75 -15.37 24.08
N LEU A 151 1.77 -14.04 24.18
CA LEU A 151 2.66 -13.34 25.10
C LEU A 151 2.23 -13.58 26.55
N SER A 152 3.19 -13.83 27.45
CA SER A 152 2.96 -13.72 28.90
C SER A 152 2.58 -12.29 29.29
N ALA A 153 2.05 -12.10 30.51
CA ALA A 153 1.65 -10.77 30.99
C ALA A 153 2.80 -9.74 30.91
N HIS A 154 4.00 -10.12 31.37
CA HIS A 154 5.18 -9.25 31.33
C HIS A 154 5.65 -8.95 29.89
N GLU A 155 5.60 -9.94 29.00
CA GLU A 155 5.91 -9.74 27.59
C GLU A 155 4.89 -8.83 26.91
N ALA A 156 3.60 -8.97 27.23
CA ALA A 156 2.53 -8.13 26.73
C ALA A 156 2.67 -6.66 27.18
N GLU A 157 3.06 -6.43 28.43
CA GLU A 157 3.40 -5.10 28.95
C GLU A 157 4.60 -4.50 28.19
N SER A 158 5.67 -5.27 28.03
CA SER A 158 6.88 -4.85 27.30
C SER A 158 6.59 -4.55 25.83
N ALA A 159 5.77 -5.37 25.17
CA ALA A 159 5.33 -5.17 23.80
C ALA A 159 4.46 -3.92 23.65
N THR A 160 3.56 -3.67 24.61
CA THR A 160 2.76 -2.44 24.66
C THR A 160 3.64 -1.20 24.83
N ALA A 161 4.64 -1.24 25.71
CA ALA A 161 5.60 -0.15 25.87
C ALA A 161 6.37 0.14 24.57
N ARG A 162 6.83 -0.90 23.86
CA ARG A 162 7.46 -0.79 22.54
C ARG A 162 6.51 -0.19 21.49
N ALA A 163 5.26 -0.59 21.47
CA ALA A 163 4.25 -0.01 20.57
C ALA A 163 4.02 1.48 20.84
N LEU A 164 3.96 1.89 22.11
CA LEU A 164 3.83 3.30 22.49
C LEU A 164 5.06 4.13 22.11
N ASP A 165 6.26 3.55 22.19
CA ASP A 165 7.50 4.15 21.70
C ASP A 165 7.52 4.27 20.17
N MET A 166 7.07 3.24 19.47
CA MET A 166 6.90 3.26 18.01
C MET A 166 5.93 4.35 17.54
N ARG A 167 4.86 4.60 18.31
CA ARG A 167 3.95 5.73 18.05
C ARG A 167 4.65 7.09 18.15
N LYS A 168 5.61 7.24 19.07
CA LYS A 168 6.43 8.47 19.17
C LYS A 168 7.35 8.61 17.95
N ARG A 169 8.03 7.52 17.54
CA ARG A 169 8.85 7.49 16.31
C ARG A 169 8.03 7.83 15.08
N PHE A 170 6.85 7.22 14.90
CA PHE A 170 5.94 7.54 13.80
C PHE A 170 5.63 9.04 13.73
N ALA A 171 5.33 9.66 14.88
CA ALA A 171 5.02 11.08 14.96
C ALA A 171 6.22 11.99 14.59
N GLN A 172 7.45 11.51 14.76
CA GLN A 172 8.68 12.23 14.44
C GLN A 172 9.10 12.03 12.97
N GLU A 173 8.98 10.81 12.45
CA GLU A 173 9.56 10.41 11.17
C GLU A 173 8.59 10.54 9.99
N VAL A 174 7.28 10.41 10.23
CA VAL A 174 6.27 10.49 9.16
C VAL A 174 5.76 11.92 9.03
N THR A 175 5.93 12.51 7.84
CA THR A 175 5.61 13.93 7.60
C THR A 175 4.12 14.13 7.26
N ARG A 176 3.56 13.26 6.41
CA ARG A 176 2.14 13.29 6.01
C ARG A 176 1.30 12.42 6.95
N ARG A 177 0.85 12.99 8.07
CA ARG A 177 0.06 12.27 9.09
C ARG A 177 -1.39 12.71 9.11
N LEU A 178 -2.28 11.80 9.54
CA LEU A 178 -3.68 12.09 9.82
C LEU A 178 -3.91 12.12 11.33
N ASN A 179 -4.58 13.17 11.82
CA ASN A 179 -4.95 13.31 13.22
C ASN A 179 -6.31 12.66 13.46
N VAL A 180 -6.31 11.34 13.68
CA VAL A 180 -7.53 10.53 13.84
C VAL A 180 -8.10 10.71 15.26
N PRO A 181 -9.36 11.17 15.43
CA PRO A 181 -9.98 11.32 16.74
C PRO A 181 -10.14 9.98 17.48
N ALA A 182 -10.07 9.98 18.82
CA ALA A 182 -10.05 8.75 19.63
C ALA A 182 -11.25 7.79 19.38
N ASN A 183 -12.45 8.33 19.13
CA ASN A 183 -13.62 7.52 18.77
C ASN A 183 -13.44 6.84 17.40
N GLU A 184 -12.82 7.51 16.45
CA GLU A 184 -12.51 6.96 15.13
C GLU A 184 -11.39 5.92 15.23
N GLN A 185 -10.36 6.15 16.05
CA GLN A 185 -9.32 5.15 16.31
C GLN A 185 -9.92 3.83 16.79
N ARG A 186 -10.87 3.88 17.74
CA ARG A 186 -11.60 2.68 18.20
C ARG A 186 -12.47 2.08 17.11
N ALA A 187 -13.26 2.88 16.41
CA ALA A 187 -14.15 2.40 15.35
C ALA A 187 -13.39 1.69 14.21
N TYR A 188 -12.20 2.18 13.86
CA TYR A 188 -11.32 1.52 12.89
C TYR A 188 -10.63 0.27 13.46
N GLY A 189 -10.28 0.27 14.75
CA GLY A 189 -9.84 -0.95 15.45
C GLY A 189 -10.89 -2.07 15.40
N GLU A 190 -12.17 -1.74 15.58
CA GLU A 190 -13.27 -2.71 15.45
C GLU A 190 -13.47 -3.21 14.01
N ARG A 191 -13.25 -2.34 13.01
CA ARG A 191 -13.29 -2.74 11.59
C ARG A 191 -12.14 -3.68 11.26
N LEU A 192 -10.95 -3.38 11.76
CA LEU A 192 -9.78 -4.25 11.65
C LEU A 192 -10.09 -5.62 12.27
N GLN A 193 -10.62 -5.65 13.49
CA GLN A 193 -10.98 -6.89 14.18
C GLN A 193 -11.96 -7.76 13.37
N ARG A 194 -12.99 -7.15 12.77
CA ARG A 194 -13.93 -7.89 11.91
C ARG A 194 -13.28 -8.43 10.64
N ALA A 195 -12.41 -7.66 10.00
CA ALA A 195 -11.71 -8.09 8.80
C ALA A 195 -10.76 -9.27 9.08
N LEU A 196 -10.03 -9.21 10.20
CA LEU A 196 -9.16 -10.31 10.65
C LEU A 196 -9.98 -11.55 11.04
N ALA A 197 -11.09 -11.39 11.77
CA ALA A 197 -11.96 -12.51 12.13
C ALA A 197 -12.58 -13.20 10.90
N ALA A 198 -12.97 -12.44 9.87
CA ALA A 198 -13.47 -12.98 8.61
C ALA A 198 -12.40 -13.74 7.79
N ALA A 199 -11.12 -13.60 8.15
CA ALA A 199 -9.99 -14.28 7.56
C ALA A 199 -9.37 -15.33 8.51
N ASP A 200 -10.13 -15.79 9.51
CA ASP A 200 -9.70 -16.77 10.52
C ASP A 200 -8.48 -16.33 11.36
N LEU A 201 -8.32 -15.02 11.53
CA LEU A 201 -7.23 -14.38 12.30
C LEU A 201 -7.77 -13.58 13.50
N ALA A 202 -8.91 -14.01 14.07
CA ALA A 202 -9.58 -13.30 15.17
C ALA A 202 -8.67 -13.12 16.41
N ASP A 203 -7.75 -14.06 16.65
CA ASP A 203 -6.82 -14.07 17.79
C ASP A 203 -5.46 -13.44 17.47
N LEU A 204 -5.28 -12.82 16.30
CA LEU A 204 -4.00 -12.19 15.92
C LEU A 204 -3.60 -11.09 16.91
N ALA A 205 -2.49 -11.26 17.62
CA ALA A 205 -1.98 -10.30 18.60
C ALA A 205 -0.46 -10.42 18.73
N GLY A 206 0.17 -9.46 19.42
CA GLY A 206 1.61 -9.44 19.64
C GLY A 206 2.43 -8.92 18.46
N GLU A 207 1.77 -8.54 17.36
CA GLU A 207 2.40 -7.99 16.16
C GLU A 207 1.67 -6.74 15.64
N TYR A 208 2.35 -5.91 14.85
CA TYR A 208 1.71 -4.79 14.15
C TYR A 208 0.79 -5.28 13.04
N VAL A 209 -0.25 -4.50 12.74
CA VAL A 209 -1.08 -4.71 11.55
C VAL A 209 -1.23 -3.38 10.82
N VAL A 210 -0.96 -3.40 9.51
CA VAL A 210 -1.22 -2.25 8.64
C VAL A 210 -2.61 -2.41 8.05
N MET A 211 -3.45 -1.39 8.17
CA MET A 211 -4.79 -1.38 7.59
C MET A 211 -4.97 -0.21 6.64
N VAL A 212 -5.64 -0.43 5.51
CA VAL A 212 -6.00 0.59 4.53
C VAL A 212 -7.51 0.66 4.40
N ASP A 213 -8.08 1.85 4.51
CA ASP A 213 -9.46 2.12 4.11
C ASP A 213 -9.49 2.72 2.70
N ARG A 214 -9.92 1.88 1.75
CA ARG A 214 -10.00 2.21 0.33
C ARG A 214 -11.29 2.94 -0.07
N ALA A 215 -12.15 3.30 0.89
CA ALA A 215 -13.34 4.12 0.63
C ALA A 215 -12.92 5.45 -0.01
N PRO A 216 -13.63 5.96 -1.04
CA PRO A 216 -13.21 7.15 -1.80
C PRO A 216 -13.24 8.42 -0.95
N ASN A 217 -14.02 8.41 0.14
CA ASN A 217 -14.14 9.52 1.09
C ASN A 217 -13.16 9.41 2.27
N VAL A 218 -12.36 8.36 2.36
CA VAL A 218 -11.43 8.15 3.48
C VAL A 218 -9.99 8.10 2.99
N GLN A 219 -9.60 7.11 2.19
CA GLN A 219 -8.25 6.97 1.63
C GLN A 219 -7.15 7.15 2.68
N ALA A 220 -7.18 6.30 3.71
CA ALA A 220 -6.25 6.36 4.84
C ALA A 220 -5.61 5.01 5.11
N LEU A 221 -4.37 5.04 5.55
CA LEU A 221 -3.66 3.91 6.14
C LEU A 221 -3.51 4.14 7.64
N PHE A 222 -3.65 3.06 8.40
CA PHE A 222 -3.49 2.99 9.84
C PHE A 222 -2.49 1.89 10.19
N ILE A 223 -1.70 2.12 11.23
CA ILE A 223 -0.85 1.08 11.85
C ILE A 223 -1.42 0.82 13.24
N TYR A 224 -1.79 -0.42 13.51
CA TYR A 224 -2.37 -0.86 14.77
C TYR A 224 -1.50 -1.88 15.48
N PHE A 225 -1.67 -1.98 16.79
CA PHE A 225 -1.05 -3.01 17.63
C PHE A 225 -2.03 -3.43 18.73
N ARG A 226 -1.99 -4.70 19.14
CA ARG A 226 -2.52 -5.14 20.44
C ARG A 226 -1.63 -6.25 20.99
N ALA A 227 -1.43 -6.28 22.30
CA ALA A 227 -0.52 -7.25 22.91
C ALA A 227 -1.13 -8.66 23.03
N THR A 228 -2.41 -8.74 23.39
CA THR A 228 -3.18 -10.00 23.49
C THR A 228 -4.53 -9.86 22.78
N PRO A 229 -5.22 -10.98 22.45
CA PRO A 229 -6.54 -10.94 21.81
C PRO A 229 -7.59 -10.16 22.62
N ALA A 230 -7.47 -10.15 23.96
CA ALA A 230 -8.36 -9.43 24.86
C ALA A 230 -8.11 -7.91 24.91
N ASN A 231 -6.94 -7.43 24.44
CA ASN A 231 -6.66 -6.00 24.42
C ASN A 231 -7.34 -5.32 23.23
N ALA A 232 -7.81 -4.08 23.45
CA ALA A 232 -8.24 -3.22 22.37
C ALA A 232 -7.06 -2.84 21.46
N TRP A 233 -7.36 -2.58 20.19
CA TRP A 233 -6.39 -2.10 19.22
C TRP A 233 -5.89 -0.69 19.55
N LEU A 234 -4.57 -0.56 19.71
CA LEU A 234 -3.85 0.69 19.89
C LEU A 234 -3.41 1.25 18.53
N LEU A 235 -3.83 2.47 18.19
CA LEU A 235 -3.33 3.16 17.00
C LEU A 235 -1.89 3.64 17.23
N ILE A 236 -0.99 3.26 16.33
CA ILE A 236 0.41 3.71 16.25
C ILE A 236 0.53 4.96 15.38
N GLY A 237 -0.20 5.01 14.27
CA GLY A 237 -0.14 6.14 13.36
C GLY A 237 -1.09 5.99 12.18
N ALA A 238 -1.39 7.11 11.51
CA ALA A 238 -2.19 7.12 10.29
C ALA A 238 -1.65 8.13 9.28
N ALA A 239 -1.83 7.84 7.99
CA ALA A 239 -1.37 8.65 6.87
C ALA A 239 -2.37 8.59 5.70
N PRO A 240 -2.45 9.63 4.84
CA PRO A 240 -3.26 9.56 3.64
C PRO A 240 -2.63 8.60 2.63
N VAL A 241 -3.46 7.92 1.85
CA VAL A 241 -3.03 7.05 0.75
C VAL A 241 -3.75 7.40 -0.55
N ALA A 242 -3.31 6.81 -1.65
CA ALA A 242 -4.09 6.75 -2.87
C ALA A 242 -4.26 5.29 -3.30
N THR A 243 -5.50 4.86 -3.43
CA THR A 243 -5.88 3.51 -3.89
C THR A 243 -6.39 3.57 -5.33
N GLY A 244 -6.70 2.40 -5.89
CA GLY A 244 -7.09 2.21 -7.27
C GLY A 244 -8.25 3.10 -7.70
N LEU A 245 -8.04 3.85 -8.78
CA LEU A 245 -9.03 4.70 -9.43
C LEU A 245 -9.60 3.96 -10.65
N PRO A 246 -10.79 3.34 -10.55
CA PRO A 246 -11.39 2.63 -11.68
C PRO A 246 -11.77 3.61 -12.80
N GLY A 247 -12.01 3.08 -14.00
CA GLY A 247 -12.52 3.81 -15.15
C GLY A 247 -11.57 3.89 -16.34
N GLN A 248 -10.33 3.43 -16.20
CA GLN A 248 -9.31 3.40 -17.26
C GLN A 248 -8.78 1.98 -17.46
N TYR A 249 -8.32 1.67 -18.67
CA TYR A 249 -7.72 0.36 -18.97
C TYR A 249 -6.59 0.05 -17.99
N ASP A 250 -6.57 -1.18 -17.44
CA ASP A 250 -5.61 -1.64 -16.44
C ASP A 250 -5.72 -0.97 -15.05
N HIS A 251 -6.81 -0.23 -14.79
CA HIS A 251 -7.07 0.35 -13.46
C HIS A 251 -8.02 -0.51 -12.62
N PHE A 252 -7.48 -1.18 -11.62
CA PHE A 252 -8.23 -2.02 -10.71
C PHE A 252 -8.81 -1.23 -9.53
N LEU A 253 -9.93 -1.72 -8.99
CA LEU A 253 -10.33 -1.44 -7.63
C LEU A 253 -9.33 -2.21 -6.72
N THR A 254 -8.45 -1.51 -5.99
CA THR A 254 -7.59 -2.10 -4.93
C THR A 254 -8.29 -3.19 -4.11
N PRO A 255 -7.83 -4.45 -4.12
CA PRO A 255 -8.60 -5.58 -3.60
C PRO A 255 -8.87 -5.46 -2.09
N LEU A 256 -10.00 -6.00 -1.65
CA LEU A 256 -10.35 -6.14 -0.23
C LEU A 256 -9.80 -7.45 0.32
N GLY A 257 -9.40 -7.46 1.59
CA GLY A 257 -8.97 -8.69 2.26
C GLY A 257 -7.83 -8.50 3.25
N VAL A 258 -7.30 -9.63 3.72
CA VAL A 258 -6.08 -9.71 4.53
C VAL A 258 -4.99 -10.32 3.68
N PHE A 259 -3.90 -9.59 3.49
CA PHE A 259 -2.80 -9.94 2.61
C PHE A 259 -1.55 -10.21 3.45
N HIS A 260 -0.97 -11.39 3.25
CA HIS A 260 0.27 -11.80 3.90
C HIS A 260 1.47 -11.21 3.15
N HIS A 261 2.35 -10.54 3.88
CA HIS A 261 3.62 -10.04 3.39
C HIS A 261 4.71 -11.07 3.66
N SER A 262 5.10 -11.80 2.60
CA SER A 262 6.08 -12.87 2.66
C SER A 262 7.20 -12.61 1.65
N PRO A 263 8.45 -13.02 1.94
CA PRO A 263 9.53 -12.97 0.97
C PRO A 263 9.37 -14.01 -0.16
N ASP A 264 8.29 -14.79 -0.19
CA ASP A 264 7.97 -15.71 -1.31
C ASP A 264 7.61 -14.95 -2.59
N HIS A 265 7.06 -13.75 -2.45
CA HIS A 265 6.76 -12.87 -3.58
C HIS A 265 7.93 -11.95 -3.92
N MET A 266 8.84 -11.76 -2.97
CA MET A 266 9.98 -10.82 -2.95
C MET A 266 9.59 -9.36 -3.23
N ASP A 267 10.05 -8.49 -2.34
CA ASP A 267 9.95 -7.05 -2.50
C ASP A 267 10.97 -6.53 -3.51
N PHE A 268 10.78 -5.27 -3.92
CA PHE A 268 11.68 -4.56 -4.81
C PHE A 268 12.17 -3.24 -4.21
N ARG A 269 13.21 -2.67 -4.83
CA ARG A 269 13.68 -1.32 -4.58
C ARG A 269 13.45 -0.45 -5.82
N ALA A 270 12.87 0.72 -5.60
CA ALA A 270 12.61 1.68 -6.66
C ALA A 270 13.94 2.19 -7.26
N GLU A 271 14.04 2.22 -8.58
CA GLU A 271 15.20 2.80 -9.26
C GLU A 271 15.25 4.34 -9.12
N GLY A 272 14.07 4.94 -8.96
CA GLY A 272 13.88 6.40 -8.85
C GLY A 272 13.89 7.12 -10.20
N THR A 273 13.74 6.39 -11.31
CA THR A 273 13.66 6.92 -12.66
C THR A 273 12.29 7.53 -12.94
N THR A 274 12.26 8.52 -13.84
CA THR A 274 11.03 9.16 -14.28
C THR A 274 10.51 8.51 -15.55
N ASN A 275 9.20 8.31 -15.66
CA ASN A 275 8.54 7.96 -16.92
C ASN A 275 8.47 9.16 -17.89
N GLU A 276 7.85 8.97 -19.04
CA GLU A 276 7.67 10.02 -20.07
C GLU A 276 6.94 11.28 -19.58
N ASN A 277 6.14 11.15 -18.51
CA ASN A 277 5.42 12.25 -17.88
C ASN A 277 6.26 12.95 -16.79
N GLY A 278 7.52 12.56 -16.59
CA GLY A 278 8.38 13.09 -15.55
C GLY A 278 7.99 12.64 -14.14
N ILE A 279 7.25 11.52 -14.02
CA ILE A 279 6.77 10.96 -12.75
C ILE A 279 7.62 9.75 -12.37
N ARG A 280 8.02 9.67 -11.10
CA ARG A 280 8.66 8.49 -10.51
C ARG A 280 7.59 7.55 -9.94
N GLY A 281 7.19 6.53 -10.69
CA GLY A 281 6.07 5.64 -10.34
C GLY A 281 6.12 5.08 -8.92
N TYR A 282 7.28 4.56 -8.53
CA TYR A 282 7.53 3.99 -7.20
C TYR A 282 8.18 4.97 -6.21
N GLY A 283 8.16 6.28 -6.51
CA GLY A 283 8.77 7.32 -5.69
C GLY A 283 10.28 7.48 -5.92
N HIS A 284 10.98 8.05 -4.94
CA HIS A 284 12.44 8.22 -5.02
C HIS A 284 13.19 6.89 -5.14
N ARG A 285 14.44 6.96 -5.57
CA ARG A 285 15.36 5.82 -5.57
C ARG A 285 15.42 5.20 -4.17
N ASP A 286 15.55 3.88 -4.14
CA ASP A 286 15.72 3.05 -2.94
C ASP A 286 14.47 2.95 -2.04
N MET A 287 13.33 3.50 -2.47
CA MET A 287 12.05 3.23 -1.80
C MET A 287 11.67 1.77 -1.95
N ARG A 288 11.07 1.18 -0.91
CA ARG A 288 10.64 -0.21 -0.91
C ARG A 288 9.30 -0.36 -1.61
N ILE A 289 9.18 -1.38 -2.46
CA ILE A 289 7.90 -1.84 -2.97
C ILE A 289 7.56 -3.10 -2.18
N PHE A 290 6.56 -3.00 -1.29
CA PHE A 290 6.03 -4.13 -0.55
C PHE A 290 5.12 -4.91 -1.49
N ASP A 291 5.48 -6.16 -1.78
CA ASP A 291 4.77 -6.98 -2.75
C ASP A 291 3.95 -8.07 -2.06
N PHE A 292 2.64 -8.07 -2.31
CA PHE A 292 1.68 -9.00 -1.72
C PHE A 292 1.25 -10.11 -2.68
N GLY A 293 1.97 -10.27 -3.78
CA GLY A 293 1.74 -11.34 -4.73
C GLY A 293 0.70 -11.04 -5.79
N TRP A 294 0.33 -12.09 -6.53
CA TRP A 294 -0.75 -12.07 -7.51
C TRP A 294 -2.09 -12.31 -6.81
N VAL A 295 -3.07 -11.48 -7.12
CA VAL A 295 -4.43 -11.56 -6.54
C VAL A 295 -5.48 -11.27 -7.61
N ASP A 296 -6.70 -11.75 -7.42
CA ASP A 296 -7.83 -11.40 -8.28
C ASP A 296 -8.36 -10.01 -7.94
N GLY A 297 -8.05 -9.03 -8.79
CA GLY A 297 -8.53 -7.66 -8.69
C GLY A 297 -9.82 -7.44 -9.46
N GLU A 298 -10.70 -6.58 -8.93
CA GLU A 298 -11.87 -6.11 -9.67
C GLU A 298 -11.43 -5.09 -10.73
N ARG A 299 -11.72 -5.39 -12.00
CA ARG A 299 -11.45 -4.48 -13.11
C ARG A 299 -12.37 -3.29 -13.04
N GLY A 300 -11.77 -2.10 -12.98
CA GLY A 300 -12.48 -0.83 -13.15
C GLY A 300 -12.78 -0.47 -14.60
N TRP A 301 -12.55 -1.37 -15.56
CA TRP A 301 -12.65 -1.09 -17.00
C TRP A 301 -13.31 -2.22 -17.79
N GLY A 302 -13.56 -1.96 -19.07
CA GLY A 302 -14.23 -2.89 -19.96
C GLY A 302 -15.62 -3.26 -19.44
N LYS A 303 -15.98 -4.54 -19.49
CA LYS A 303 -17.23 -5.06 -18.93
C LYS A 303 -17.17 -5.30 -17.40
N GLY A 304 -16.14 -4.79 -16.72
CA GLY A 304 -15.85 -5.13 -15.33
C GLY A 304 -15.39 -6.58 -15.18
N GLY A 305 -15.63 -7.18 -14.01
CA GLY A 305 -15.24 -8.55 -13.67
C GLY A 305 -13.90 -8.62 -12.91
N LYS A 306 -13.37 -9.83 -12.70
CA LYS A 306 -12.09 -10.05 -12.01
C LYS A 306 -10.98 -10.50 -12.97
N SER A 307 -9.76 -10.07 -12.72
CA SER A 307 -8.54 -10.60 -13.35
C SER A 307 -7.37 -10.53 -12.38
N ALA A 308 -6.38 -11.38 -12.61
CA ALA A 308 -5.12 -11.35 -11.87
C ALA A 308 -4.47 -9.97 -12.00
N MET A 309 -4.00 -9.44 -10.86
CA MET A 309 -3.17 -8.25 -10.75
C MET A 309 -2.07 -8.49 -9.73
N ARG A 310 -0.94 -7.79 -9.89
CA ARG A 310 0.11 -7.77 -8.88
C ARG A 310 -0.24 -6.72 -7.83
N PHE A 311 -0.49 -7.13 -6.59
CA PHE A 311 -0.89 -6.19 -5.55
C PHE A 311 0.31 -5.69 -4.75
N GLN A 312 0.51 -4.37 -4.77
CA GLN A 312 1.68 -3.73 -4.19
C GLN A 312 1.30 -2.51 -3.33
N MET A 313 2.11 -2.24 -2.32
CA MET A 313 2.13 -0.97 -1.59
C MET A 313 3.50 -0.31 -1.77
N HIS A 314 3.53 0.96 -2.15
CA HIS A 314 4.79 1.63 -2.47
C HIS A 314 4.75 3.14 -2.25
N ALA A 315 5.94 3.73 -2.13
CA ALA A 315 6.09 5.18 -2.08
C ALA A 315 5.57 5.85 -3.36
N THR A 316 5.16 7.10 -3.20
CA THR A 316 4.63 7.93 -4.29
C THR A 316 5.66 8.97 -4.70
N ASP A 317 5.66 9.42 -5.96
CA ASP A 317 6.47 10.58 -6.37
C ASP A 317 6.20 11.78 -5.44
N PRO A 318 7.17 12.22 -4.62
CA PRO A 318 6.95 13.26 -3.62
C PRO A 318 6.75 14.65 -4.23
N ASP A 319 7.29 14.87 -5.42
CA ASP A 319 7.24 16.16 -6.10
C ASP A 319 5.92 16.35 -6.86
N ARG A 320 5.36 15.25 -7.39
CA ARG A 320 4.21 15.28 -8.31
C ARG A 320 2.93 14.71 -7.72
N LEU A 321 2.99 13.49 -7.19
CA LEU A 321 1.79 12.68 -6.89
C LEU A 321 1.49 12.58 -5.40
N GLU A 322 2.49 12.64 -4.53
CA GLU A 322 2.28 12.59 -3.09
C GLU A 322 1.34 13.71 -2.60
N PRO A 323 1.38 14.95 -3.12
CA PRO A 323 0.39 15.99 -2.79
C PRO A 323 -1.08 15.59 -3.03
N LEU A 324 -1.34 14.58 -3.88
CA LEU A 324 -2.68 14.08 -4.18
C LEU A 324 -3.13 12.91 -3.28
N LEU A 325 -2.29 12.43 -2.35
CA LEU A 325 -2.73 11.41 -1.41
C LEU A 325 -3.97 11.88 -0.61
N GLY A 326 -4.90 10.97 -0.36
CA GLY A 326 -6.22 11.24 0.21
C GLY A 326 -7.38 11.08 -0.79
N ILE A 327 -7.08 10.77 -2.06
CA ILE A 327 -8.05 10.41 -3.11
C ILE A 327 -7.64 9.12 -3.82
N ARG A 328 -8.57 8.49 -4.54
CA ARG A 328 -8.24 7.38 -5.44
C ARG A 328 -7.43 7.91 -6.61
N HIS A 329 -6.23 7.36 -6.80
CA HIS A 329 -5.29 7.81 -7.80
C HIS A 329 -4.17 6.77 -7.97
N SER A 330 -4.49 5.54 -8.38
CA SER A 330 -3.51 4.50 -8.78
C SER A 330 -4.17 3.49 -9.74
N LYS A 331 -3.38 2.61 -10.38
CA LYS A 331 -3.89 1.46 -11.14
C LYS A 331 -4.39 0.29 -10.29
N GLY A 332 -4.36 0.38 -8.97
CA GLY A 332 -4.81 -0.70 -8.07
C GLY A 332 -3.91 -0.90 -6.85
N CYS A 333 -2.69 -0.39 -6.89
CA CYS A 333 -1.75 -0.38 -5.76
C CYS A 333 -2.20 0.54 -4.61
N VAL A 334 -1.57 0.40 -3.45
CA VAL A 334 -1.63 1.37 -2.35
C VAL A 334 -0.43 2.30 -2.43
N ARG A 335 -0.65 3.53 -2.89
CA ARG A 335 0.34 4.61 -2.91
C ARG A 335 0.40 5.26 -1.53
N ILE A 336 1.59 5.31 -0.93
CA ILE A 336 1.85 5.88 0.40
C ILE A 336 2.86 7.04 0.35
N PRO A 337 2.94 7.91 1.39
CA PRO A 337 3.98 8.92 1.48
C PRO A 337 5.38 8.31 1.54
N ALA A 338 6.38 8.98 0.96
CA ALA A 338 7.76 8.49 0.98
C ALA A 338 8.32 8.34 2.41
N SER A 339 7.97 9.26 3.31
CA SER A 339 8.35 9.17 4.73
C SER A 339 7.73 7.96 5.43
N LEU A 340 6.49 7.61 5.08
CA LEU A 340 5.84 6.42 5.63
C LEU A 340 6.51 5.15 5.10
N ASN A 341 6.84 5.10 3.81
CA ASN A 341 7.56 3.97 3.23
C ASN A 341 8.90 3.73 3.95
N THR A 342 9.68 4.80 4.12
CA THR A 342 10.95 4.76 4.86
C THR A 342 10.76 4.28 6.30
N PHE A 343 9.71 4.76 6.98
CA PHE A 343 9.37 4.34 8.34
C PHE A 343 9.04 2.84 8.42
N LEU A 344 8.13 2.35 7.56
CA LEU A 344 7.75 0.93 7.53
C LEU A 344 8.95 0.02 7.28
N ASP A 345 9.84 0.45 6.38
CA ASP A 345 11.01 -0.29 5.94
C ASP A 345 12.16 -0.27 6.96
N ARG A 346 12.48 0.89 7.56
CA ARG A 346 13.50 0.98 8.61
C ARG A 346 13.11 0.18 9.84
N HIS A 347 11.86 0.29 10.29
CA HIS A 347 11.40 -0.34 11.53
C HIS A 347 10.87 -1.76 11.34
N GLY A 348 10.84 -2.25 10.09
CA GLY A 348 10.38 -3.59 9.75
C GLY A 348 8.94 -3.86 10.18
N ILE A 349 8.04 -2.88 10.02
CA ILE A 349 6.66 -2.97 10.52
C ILE A 349 5.90 -4.17 9.93
N LEU A 350 6.24 -4.58 8.70
CA LEU A 350 5.68 -5.73 7.99
C LEU A 350 6.69 -6.87 7.78
N ASP A 351 7.85 -6.84 8.44
CA ASP A 351 8.99 -7.68 8.09
C ASP A 351 9.12 -8.98 8.87
N ASP A 352 8.12 -9.46 9.62
CA ASP A 352 8.32 -10.62 10.49
C ASP A 352 8.86 -11.87 9.74
N ASP A 353 8.26 -12.19 8.59
CA ASP A 353 8.70 -13.33 7.76
C ASP A 353 10.03 -13.04 7.02
N TYR A 354 10.34 -11.78 6.71
CA TYR A 354 11.65 -11.37 6.20
C TYR A 354 12.75 -11.54 7.27
N GLN A 355 12.44 -11.14 8.49
CA GLN A 355 13.31 -11.26 9.64
C GLN A 355 13.59 -12.73 9.97
N ALA A 356 12.61 -13.61 9.78
CA ALA A 356 12.80 -15.05 9.88
C ALA A 356 13.85 -15.61 8.93
N ARG A 357 13.87 -15.14 7.68
CA ARG A 357 14.88 -15.58 6.71
C ARG A 357 16.26 -15.07 7.07
N VAL A 358 16.35 -13.83 7.58
CA VAL A 358 17.62 -13.27 8.07
C VAL A 358 18.17 -14.05 9.25
N GLU A 359 17.33 -14.40 10.23
CA GLU A 359 17.71 -15.22 11.38
C GLU A 359 18.11 -16.65 10.99
N ALA A 360 17.51 -17.19 9.92
CA ALA A 360 17.93 -18.43 9.29
C ALA A 360 19.21 -18.30 8.42
N GLY A 361 19.89 -17.16 8.47
CA GLY A 361 21.17 -16.91 7.78
C GLY A 361 21.04 -16.48 6.32
N LYS A 362 19.86 -16.10 5.84
CA LYS A 362 19.69 -15.57 4.49
C LYS A 362 20.05 -14.08 4.44
N SER A 363 20.77 -13.68 3.40
CA SER A 363 20.93 -12.27 3.04
C SER A 363 19.88 -11.92 1.99
N LEU A 364 19.07 -10.90 2.27
CA LEU A 364 18.03 -10.42 1.37
C LEU A 364 18.38 -8.99 0.94
N TRP A 365 18.76 -8.82 -0.33
CA TRP A 365 19.25 -7.55 -0.89
C TRP A 365 18.23 -6.42 -0.77
N VAL A 366 16.94 -6.76 -0.72
CA VAL A 366 15.85 -5.79 -0.59
C VAL A 366 15.79 -5.18 0.81
N LEU A 367 16.45 -5.74 1.82
CA LEU A 367 16.41 -5.21 3.17
C LEU A 367 17.49 -4.15 3.37
N ARG A 368 17.15 -3.02 4.00
CA ARG A 368 18.14 -1.98 4.30
C ARG A 368 19.19 -2.48 5.29
N GLY A 369 20.39 -1.92 5.21
CA GLY A 369 21.47 -2.19 6.16
C GLY A 369 21.33 -1.47 7.50
N ASP A 370 20.57 -0.36 7.55
CA ASP A 370 20.35 0.51 8.71
C ASP A 370 18.99 0.28 9.39
N ARG A 371 18.47 -0.95 9.34
CA ARG A 371 17.16 -1.28 9.93
C ARG A 371 17.23 -1.32 11.45
N GLU A 372 16.18 -0.80 12.07
CA GLU A 372 15.88 -0.86 13.50
C GLU A 372 14.65 -1.74 13.71
N ILE A 373 14.80 -3.05 13.44
CA ILE A 373 13.67 -3.98 13.41
C ILE A 373 13.00 -4.06 14.77
N SER A 374 11.67 -3.90 14.76
CA SER A 374 10.86 -4.15 15.96
C SER A 374 10.71 -5.66 16.21
N PRO A 375 10.89 -6.14 17.46
CA PRO A 375 10.67 -7.55 17.80
C PRO A 375 9.19 -7.96 17.78
N ILE A 376 8.29 -7.00 17.56
CA ILE A 376 6.84 -7.20 17.38
C ILE A 376 6.41 -6.81 15.95
N ALA A 377 7.32 -7.00 14.98
CA ALA A 377 7.04 -6.84 13.57
C ALA A 377 5.81 -7.63 13.15
N GLY A 378 5.00 -7.02 12.30
CA GLY A 378 3.84 -7.65 11.67
C GLY A 378 4.17 -8.32 10.36
N ARG A 379 3.13 -8.89 9.75
CA ARG A 379 3.18 -9.44 8.38
C ARG A 379 1.91 -9.22 7.57
N TYR A 380 0.94 -8.46 8.09
CA TYR A 380 -0.38 -8.35 7.46
C TYR A 380 -0.70 -6.92 7.02
N LEU A 381 -1.07 -6.81 5.75
CA LEU A 381 -1.81 -5.66 5.22
C LEU A 381 -3.29 -6.03 5.13
N VAL A 382 -4.16 -5.26 5.76
CA VAL A 382 -5.61 -5.43 5.73
C VAL A 382 -6.22 -4.31 4.90
N VAL A 383 -6.98 -4.61 3.85
CA VAL A 383 -7.70 -3.61 3.07
C VAL A 383 -9.19 -3.75 3.31
N ILE A 384 -9.81 -2.67 3.81
CA ILE A 384 -11.25 -2.58 4.06
C ILE A 384 -11.87 -1.46 3.23
N ASP A 385 -13.18 -1.53 2.99
CA ASP A 385 -13.97 -0.39 2.53
C ASP A 385 -14.95 -0.02 3.66
N SER A 386 -14.79 1.17 4.25
CA SER A 386 -15.72 1.62 5.28
C SER A 386 -17.11 1.97 4.74
N ALA A 387 -17.26 2.08 3.42
CA ALA A 387 -18.43 2.58 2.70
C ALA A 387 -18.89 3.96 3.18
N ARG A 388 -17.96 4.76 3.75
CA ARG A 388 -18.30 6.06 4.33
C ARG A 388 -18.79 7.02 3.23
N LYS A 389 -20.02 7.50 3.37
CA LYS A 389 -20.68 8.38 2.39
C LYS A 389 -20.21 9.83 2.44
N THR A 390 -19.73 10.29 3.59
CA THR A 390 -19.25 11.66 3.81
C THR A 390 -17.79 11.66 4.23
N ARG A 391 -17.00 12.58 3.67
CA ARG A 391 -15.59 12.69 4.02
C ARG A 391 -15.43 13.23 5.44
N PRO A 392 -14.71 12.53 6.34
CA PRO A 392 -14.42 13.06 7.65
C PRO A 392 -13.43 14.22 7.59
N ALA A 393 -13.57 15.17 8.51
CA ALA A 393 -12.62 16.28 8.67
C ALA A 393 -11.18 15.82 8.95
N TRP A 394 -11.01 14.67 9.62
CA TRP A 394 -9.69 14.11 9.93
C TRP A 394 -9.00 13.43 8.73
N SER A 395 -9.71 13.20 7.61
CA SER A 395 -9.12 12.77 6.32
C SER A 395 -9.50 13.75 5.21
N PRO A 396 -8.92 14.96 5.21
CA PRO A 396 -9.29 16.00 4.26
C PRO A 396 -8.88 15.62 2.82
N LEU A 397 -9.52 16.26 1.85
CA LEU A 397 -9.05 16.21 0.46
C LEU A 397 -7.66 16.86 0.35
N PRO A 398 -6.85 16.45 -0.63
CA PRO A 398 -5.66 17.22 -0.98
C PRO A 398 -6.05 18.66 -1.33
N GLY A 399 -5.21 19.62 -0.94
CA GLY A 399 -5.48 21.03 -1.19
C GLY A 399 -5.60 21.34 -2.69
N ARG A 400 -6.37 22.38 -3.06
CA ARG A 400 -6.61 22.75 -4.47
C ARG A 400 -5.33 22.93 -5.30
N GLY A 401 -4.25 23.42 -4.69
CA GLY A 401 -2.95 23.57 -5.33
C GLY A 401 -2.22 22.26 -5.63
N ALA A 402 -2.62 21.13 -5.04
CA ALA A 402 -1.98 19.83 -5.30
C ALA A 402 -2.08 19.42 -6.78
N TRP A 403 -3.22 19.72 -7.42
CA TRP A 403 -3.46 19.43 -8.83
C TRP A 403 -2.58 20.24 -9.78
N SER A 404 -2.10 21.41 -9.38
CA SER A 404 -1.22 22.24 -10.22
C SER A 404 0.15 21.61 -10.49
N LYS A 405 0.54 20.62 -9.68
CA LYS A 405 1.82 19.91 -9.82
C LYS A 405 1.75 18.72 -10.77
N LEU A 406 0.53 18.29 -11.13
CA LEU A 406 0.30 17.15 -12.00
C LEU A 406 0.59 17.54 -13.46
N PRO A 407 1.50 16.85 -14.16
CA PRO A 407 1.68 17.08 -15.59
C PRO A 407 0.41 16.68 -16.34
N LYS A 408 0.24 17.22 -17.55
CA LYS A 408 -0.88 16.84 -18.43
C LYS A 408 -0.80 15.34 -18.74
N GLY A 409 -1.86 14.58 -18.45
CA GLY A 409 -1.88 13.11 -18.57
C GLY A 409 -1.28 12.35 -17.38
N GLY A 410 -0.77 13.05 -16.36
CA GLY A 410 -0.20 12.45 -15.15
C GLY A 410 -1.23 11.80 -14.21
N ASP A 411 -2.52 11.97 -14.48
CA ASP A 411 -3.63 11.35 -13.76
C ASP A 411 -3.74 9.84 -14.02
N THR A 412 -3.16 9.37 -15.13
CA THR A 412 -3.09 7.95 -15.53
C THR A 412 -1.69 7.34 -15.43
N ALA A 413 -0.71 8.15 -15.06
CA ALA A 413 0.68 7.75 -15.01
C ALA A 413 0.99 6.95 -13.73
N ASP A 414 1.38 5.70 -13.93
CA ASP A 414 2.20 4.90 -13.01
C ASP A 414 3.63 4.87 -13.58
#